data_AF-A0A973Q5M6-F1
#
_entry.id   AF-A0A973Q5M6-F1
#
_cell.length_a   1.000
_cell.length_b   1.000
_cell.length_c   1.000
_cell.angle_alpha   90.00
_cell.angle_beta   90.00
_cell.angle_gamma   90.00
#
_symmetry.space_group_name_H-M   'P 1'
#
loop_
_entity.id
_entity.type
_entity.pdbx_description
1 polymer ?
#
loop_
_entity_poly.entity_id
_entity_poly.type
_entity_poly.pdbx_seq_one_letter_code
_entity_poly.pdbx_strand_id
1 'polypeptide(L)'
;YSAKHRLHGVNLQLVTDPAGALLWISPAPPGRTHDLTAARTHRIIRICERQGVPVLADCAYIGAGPWVTTPRRRPPGGELSPTQRTVNRALSQARAAVERGPARLKRWRIFRKARCSPNRMTSIAAAVLTLERQR
;
A
#
# COMPACT_ATOMS: atom_id res chain seq x y z
N TYR A 1 -13.69 -6.15 11.33
CA TYR A 1 -13.77 -4.96 12.20
C TYR A 1 -12.36 -4.43 12.41
N SER A 2 -12.07 -3.19 12.03
CA SER A 2 -10.77 -2.55 12.31
C SER A 2 -10.83 -1.91 13.69
N ALA A 3 -10.02 -2.38 14.64
CA ALA A 3 -10.01 -1.84 16.00
C ALA A 3 -9.61 -0.35 16.03
N LYS A 4 -8.70 0.06 15.13
CA LYS A 4 -8.23 1.44 14.99
C LYS A 4 -9.34 2.42 14.60
N HIS A 5 -10.21 2.02 13.68
CA HIS A 5 -11.26 2.88 13.14
C HIS A 5 -12.64 2.56 13.70
N ARG A 6 -12.75 1.52 14.54
CA ARG A 6 -14.00 0.99 15.12
C ARG A 6 -15.11 0.76 14.09
N LEU A 7 -14.72 0.44 12.86
CA LEU A 7 -15.61 0.31 11.70
C LEU A 7 -15.30 -0.95 10.91
N HIS A 8 -16.31 -1.48 10.23
CA HIS A 8 -16.12 -2.48 9.18
C HIS A 8 -15.62 -1.75 7.93
N GLY A 9 -14.35 -1.94 7.61
CA GLY A 9 -13.73 -1.44 6.39
C GLY A 9 -13.09 -2.56 5.59
N VAL A 10 -12.48 -2.19 4.48
CA VAL A 10 -11.64 -3.07 3.65
C VAL A 10 -10.19 -2.57 3.68
N ASN A 11 -9.25 -3.45 3.36
CA ASN A 11 -7.85 -3.07 3.16
C ASN A 11 -7.49 -3.22 1.68
N LEU A 12 -7.46 -2.13 0.92
CA LEU A 12 -7.04 -2.14 -0.49
C LEU A 12 -5.53 -1.92 -0.59
N GLN A 13 -4.86 -2.81 -1.31
CA GLN A 13 -3.44 -2.69 -1.64
C GLN A 13 -3.28 -2.05 -3.02
N LEU A 14 -2.27 -1.21 -3.18
CA LEU A 14 -2.05 -0.41 -4.38
C LEU A 14 -0.61 -0.60 -4.87
N VAL A 15 -0.44 -0.70 -6.18
CA VAL A 15 0.87 -0.64 -6.83
C VAL A 15 0.86 0.54 -7.77
N THR A 16 1.89 1.39 -7.65
CA THR A 16 2.10 2.54 -8.52
C THR A 16 3.46 2.45 -9.18
N ASP A 17 3.64 3.16 -10.29
CA ASP A 17 4.98 3.45 -10.81
C ASP A 17 5.70 4.50 -9.92
N PRO A 18 6.99 4.79 -10.19
CA PRO A 18 7.72 5.85 -9.49
C PRO A 18 7.16 7.27 -9.69
N ALA A 19 6.39 7.50 -10.76
CA ALA A 19 5.72 8.78 -11.01
C ALA A 19 4.38 8.92 -10.25
N GLY A 20 3.93 7.87 -9.56
CA GLY A 20 2.67 7.84 -8.81
C GLY A 20 1.44 7.48 -9.65
N ALA A 21 1.62 6.99 -10.88
CA ALA A 21 0.53 6.46 -11.70
C ALA A 21 0.07 5.11 -11.14
N LEU A 22 -1.24 4.90 -11.07
CA LEU A 22 -1.82 3.73 -10.45
C LEU A 22 -1.80 2.53 -11.43
N LEU A 23 -0.93 1.56 -11.14
CA LEU A 23 -0.74 0.38 -11.97
C LEU A 23 -1.70 -0.74 -11.59
N TRP A 24 -2.03 -0.91 -10.31
CA TRP A 24 -2.90 -2.00 -9.88
C TRP A 24 -3.55 -1.71 -8.52
N ILE A 25 -4.75 -2.27 -8.32
CA ILE A 25 -5.49 -2.28 -7.05
C ILE A 25 -5.88 -3.72 -6.72
N SER A 26 -5.68 -4.13 -5.47
CA SER A 26 -6.07 -5.46 -5.03
C SER A 26 -7.58 -5.65 -4.93
N PRO A 27 -8.06 -6.91 -4.98
CA PRO A 27 -9.29 -7.27 -4.30
C PRO A 27 -9.29 -6.77 -2.87
N ALA A 28 -10.47 -6.56 -2.29
CA ALA A 28 -10.65 -5.92 -1.00
C ALA A 28 -10.74 -6.96 0.13
N PRO A 29 -9.63 -7.36 0.80
CA PRO A 29 -9.71 -8.16 2.02
C PRO A 29 -10.39 -7.36 3.15
N PRO A 30 -10.85 -8.06 4.21
CA PRO A 30 -11.36 -7.40 5.40
C PRO A 30 -10.35 -6.38 5.96
N GLY A 31 -10.82 -5.22 6.41
CA GLY A 31 -9.96 -4.13 6.90
C GLY A 31 -9.19 -4.42 8.19
N ARG A 32 -9.33 -5.62 8.76
CA ARG A 32 -8.49 -6.11 9.88
C ARG A 32 -7.22 -6.82 9.40
N THR A 33 -7.16 -7.19 8.12
CA THR A 33 -6.02 -7.90 7.56
C THR A 33 -4.80 -6.99 7.59
N HIS A 34 -3.72 -7.46 8.22
CA HIS A 34 -2.45 -6.77 8.26
C HIS A 34 -1.91 -6.55 6.84
N ASP A 35 -1.31 -5.38 6.56
CA ASP A 35 -0.88 -5.00 5.21
C ASP A 35 0.09 -6.01 4.59
N LEU A 36 1.08 -6.46 5.36
CA LEU A 36 1.99 -7.52 4.92
C LEU A 36 1.26 -8.82 4.55
N THR A 37 0.23 -9.19 5.32
CA THR A 37 -0.58 -10.39 5.04
C THR A 37 -1.37 -10.19 3.76
N ALA A 38 -2.00 -9.03 3.56
CA ALA A 38 -2.73 -8.72 2.34
C ALA A 38 -1.80 -8.76 1.11
N ALA A 39 -0.62 -8.16 1.18
CA ALA A 39 0.36 -8.20 0.09
C ALA A 39 0.85 -9.62 -0.25
N ARG A 40 1.04 -10.48 0.77
CA ARG A 40 1.39 -11.90 0.57
C ARG A 40 0.23 -12.69 -0.04
N THR A 41 -1.00 -12.49 0.45
CA THR A 41 -2.22 -13.13 -0.10
C THR A 41 -2.39 -12.81 -1.57
N HIS A 42 -2.16 -11.55 -1.96
CA HIS A 42 -2.23 -11.13 -3.35
C HIS A 42 -0.94 -11.37 -4.15
N ARG A 43 0.05 -12.04 -3.55
CA ARG A 43 1.34 -12.41 -4.17
C ARG A 43 2.12 -11.22 -4.76
N ILE A 44 1.86 -9.99 -4.29
CA ILE A 44 2.49 -8.77 -4.83
C ILE A 44 4.01 -8.90 -4.74
N ILE A 45 4.51 -9.23 -3.54
CA ILE A 45 5.93 -9.41 -3.25
C ILE A 45 6.54 -10.49 -4.15
N ARG A 46 5.88 -11.65 -4.27
CA ARG A 46 6.35 -12.77 -5.09
C ARG A 46 6.35 -12.46 -6.59
N ILE A 47 5.43 -11.63 -7.06
CA ILE A 47 5.41 -11.18 -8.46
C ILE A 47 6.61 -10.25 -8.71
N CYS A 48 6.80 -9.25 -7.86
CA CYS A 48 7.92 -8.32 -7.98
C CYS A 48 9.28 -9.04 -7.92
N GLU A 49 9.45 -9.98 -6.99
CA GLU A 49 10.63 -10.84 -6.91
C GLU A 49 10.87 -11.63 -8.20
N ARG A 50 9.85 -12.32 -8.73
CA ARG A 50 9.98 -13.09 -9.99
C ARG A 50 10.30 -12.22 -11.20
N GLN A 51 9.91 -10.95 -11.18
CA GLN A 51 10.15 -10.00 -12.26
C GLN A 51 11.44 -9.18 -12.06
N GLY A 52 12.17 -9.39 -10.96
CA GLY A 52 13.35 -8.61 -10.64
C GLY A 52 13.07 -7.14 -10.36
N VAL A 53 11.84 -6.79 -9.94
CA VAL A 53 11.41 -5.40 -9.72
C VAL A 53 11.51 -5.07 -8.23
N PRO A 54 12.40 -4.15 -7.80
CA PRO A 54 12.45 -3.71 -6.41
C PRO A 54 11.21 -2.87 -6.05
N VAL A 55 10.70 -3.04 -4.83
CA VAL A 55 9.50 -2.35 -4.34
C VAL A 55 9.85 -1.46 -3.16
N LEU A 56 9.34 -0.23 -3.17
CA LEU A 56 9.39 0.67 -2.02
C LEU A 56 8.07 0.57 -1.26
N ALA A 57 8.13 0.28 0.04
CA ALA A 57 6.94 0.11 0.86
C ALA A 57 7.07 0.82 2.21
N ASP A 58 5.97 0.93 2.94
CA ASP A 58 5.96 1.58 4.25
C ASP A 58 6.34 0.63 5.39
N CYS A 59 6.31 1.16 6.62
CA CYS A 59 6.65 0.42 7.83
C CYS A 59 5.70 -0.74 8.14
N ALA A 60 4.51 -0.82 7.53
CA ALA A 60 3.58 -1.93 7.69
C ALA A 60 3.99 -3.18 6.88
N TYR A 61 4.96 -3.03 5.97
CA TYR A 61 5.53 -4.13 5.17
C TYR A 61 6.92 -4.57 5.66
N ILE A 62 7.35 -4.14 6.85
CA ILE A 62 8.60 -4.63 7.44
C ILE A 62 8.54 -6.16 7.56
N GLY A 63 9.59 -6.84 7.11
CA GLY A 63 9.64 -8.30 7.01
C GLY A 63 9.05 -8.86 5.70
N ALA A 64 8.82 -8.02 4.69
CA ALA A 64 8.35 -8.45 3.37
C ALA A 64 9.37 -9.25 2.55
N GLY A 65 10.66 -9.17 2.87
CA GLY A 65 11.73 -9.88 2.16
C GLY A 65 12.68 -8.93 1.43
N PRO A 66 13.72 -9.47 0.77
CA PRO A 66 14.84 -8.69 0.24
C PRO A 66 14.45 -7.75 -0.93
N TRP A 67 13.39 -8.07 -1.66
CA TRP A 67 12.89 -7.26 -2.78
C TRP A 67 12.07 -6.04 -2.35
N VAL A 68 11.77 -5.90 -1.05
CA VAL A 68 10.98 -4.80 -0.53
C VAL A 68 11.82 -3.94 0.40
N THR A 69 12.04 -2.69 -0.03
CA THR A 69 12.72 -1.67 0.77
C THR A 69 11.71 -0.93 1.64
N THR A 70 11.85 -1.06 2.96
CA THR A 70 11.04 -0.34 3.96
C THR A 70 11.89 0.59 4.82
N PRO A 71 11.31 1.67 5.40
CA PRO A 71 12.06 2.52 6.31
C PRO A 71 12.57 1.73 7.52
N ARG A 72 13.78 2.05 7.98
CA ARG A 72 14.33 1.53 9.22
C ARG A 72 13.60 2.20 10.40
N ARG A 73 13.03 1.40 11.30
CA ARG A 73 12.48 1.92 12.57
C ARG A 73 13.62 2.22 13.53
N ARG A 74 13.39 3.22 14.39
CA ARG A 74 14.26 3.49 15.54
C ARG A 74 14.34 2.24 16.42
N PRO A 75 15.54 1.76 16.79
CA PRO A 75 15.68 0.63 17.68
C PRO A 75 15.24 0.99 19.11
N PRO A 76 14.78 0.03 19.92
CA PRO A 76 14.52 0.26 21.35
C PRO A 76 15.75 0.85 22.04
N GLY A 77 15.58 1.95 22.77
CA GLY A 77 16.67 2.59 23.53
C GLY A 77 17.78 3.25 22.71
N GLY A 78 17.68 3.30 21.37
CA GLY A 78 18.74 3.84 20.51
C GLY A 78 18.22 4.86 19.49
N GLU A 79 19.13 5.38 18.67
CA GLU A 79 18.83 6.33 17.58
C GLU A 79 19.13 5.73 16.22
N LEU A 80 18.51 6.26 15.16
CA LEU A 80 18.92 5.95 13.80
C LEU A 80 20.27 6.61 13.52
N SER A 81 21.19 5.85 12.90
CA SER A 81 22.46 6.41 12.44
C SER A 81 22.23 7.50 11.37
N PRO A 82 23.18 8.42 11.15
CA PRO A 82 23.07 9.43 10.09
C PRO A 82 22.76 8.80 8.72
N THR A 83 23.43 7.70 8.37
CA THR A 83 23.17 6.95 7.13
C THR A 83 21.76 6.41 7.05
N GLN A 84 21.24 5.82 8.13
CA GLN A 84 19.87 5.31 8.17
C GLN A 84 18.83 6.43 8.05
N ARG A 85 19.09 7.59 8.65
CA ARG A 85 18.22 8.77 8.52
C ARG A 85 18.20 9.29 7.08
N THR A 86 19.36 9.33 6.41
CA THR A 86 19.47 9.73 5.00
C THR A 86 18.71 8.77 4.09
N VAL A 87 18.88 7.45 4.27
CA VAL A 87 18.15 6.43 3.50
C VAL A 87 16.64 6.56 3.72
N ASN A 88 16.19 6.70 4.98
CA ASN A 88 14.78 6.91 5.28
C ASN A 88 14.23 8.19 4.64
N ARG A 89 15.01 9.27 4.58
CA ARG A 89 14.62 10.52 3.93
C ARG A 89 14.43 10.34 2.43
N ALA A 90 15.40 9.71 1.76
CA ALA A 90 15.31 9.41 0.32
C ALA A 90 14.09 8.52 0.02
N LEU A 91 13.86 7.50 0.86
CA LEU A 91 12.71 6.63 0.74
C LEU A 91 11.38 7.38 0.91
N SER A 92 11.29 8.27 1.90
CA SER A 92 10.10 9.12 2.11
C SER A 92 9.85 10.05 0.92
N GLN A 93 10.90 10.64 0.33
CA GLN A 93 10.78 11.49 -0.86
C GLN A 93 10.27 10.70 -2.08
N ALA A 94 10.85 9.53 -2.35
CA ALA A 94 10.39 8.65 -3.43
C ALA A 94 8.93 8.23 -3.23
N ARG A 95 8.53 7.96 -1.98
CA ARG A 95 7.16 7.59 -1.63
C ARG A 95 6.14 8.73 -1.75
N ALA A 96 6.56 9.99 -1.70
CA ALA A 96 5.64 11.11 -1.87
C ALA A 96 4.90 11.05 -3.21
N ALA A 97 5.56 10.56 -4.27
CA ALA A 97 4.91 10.31 -5.55
C ALA A 97 3.87 9.18 -5.46
N VAL A 98 4.21 8.06 -4.82
CA VAL A 98 3.35 6.89 -4.61
C VAL A 98 2.08 7.26 -3.84
N GLU A 99 2.18 8.13 -2.85
CA GLU A 99 1.05 8.56 -2.02
C GLU A 99 -0.03 9.33 -2.81
N ARG A 100 0.29 9.82 -4.01
CA ARG A 100 -0.70 10.38 -4.92
C ARG A 100 -1.75 9.34 -5.31
N GLY A 101 -1.38 8.09 -5.59
CA GLY A 101 -2.33 7.03 -5.98
C GLY A 101 -3.47 6.85 -4.95
N PRO A 102 -3.18 6.51 -3.69
CA PRO A 102 -4.18 6.45 -2.64
C PRO A 102 -4.93 7.77 -2.43
N ALA A 103 -4.27 8.93 -2.56
CA ALA A 103 -4.94 10.23 -2.46
C ALA A 103 -5.98 10.44 -3.59
N ARG A 104 -5.66 10.04 -4.83
CA ARG A 104 -6.59 10.06 -5.96
C ARG A 104 -7.80 9.17 -5.69
N LEU A 105 -7.56 7.95 -5.19
CA LEU A 105 -8.64 7.04 -4.82
C LEU A 105 -9.52 7.61 -3.71
N LYS A 106 -8.96 8.26 -2.68
CA LYS A 106 -9.73 8.91 -1.61
C LYS A 106 -10.63 10.06 -2.08
N ARG A 107 -10.46 10.58 -3.30
CA ARG A 107 -11.41 11.54 -3.92
C ARG A 107 -12.71 10.85 -4.37
N TRP A 108 -12.64 9.57 -4.72
CA TRP A 108 -13.83 8.77 -4.96
C TRP A 108 -14.54 8.53 -3.62
N ARG A 109 -15.64 9.26 -3.40
CA ARG A 109 -16.40 9.26 -2.13
C ARG A 109 -16.83 7.85 -1.70
N ILE A 110 -16.93 6.91 -2.65
CA ILE A 110 -17.28 5.51 -2.41
C ILE A 110 -16.31 4.79 -1.47
N PHE A 111 -15.01 5.13 -1.47
CA PHE A 111 -14.03 4.52 -0.57
C PHE A 111 -14.01 5.13 0.84
N ARG A 112 -14.67 6.28 1.06
CA ARG A 112 -14.67 6.94 2.39
C ARG A 112 -15.66 6.32 3.38
N LYS A 113 -16.82 5.86 2.88
CA LYS A 113 -17.94 5.37 3.70
C LYS A 113 -18.58 4.13 3.08
N ALA A 114 -17.77 3.19 2.61
CA ALA A 114 -18.27 1.96 2.05
C ALA A 114 -18.98 1.11 3.11
N ARG A 115 -20.28 0.86 2.92
CA ARG A 115 -21.10 -0.04 3.75
C ARG A 115 -21.46 -1.33 3.02
N CYS A 116 -20.81 -1.60 1.88
CA CYS A 116 -21.08 -2.77 1.07
C CYS A 116 -20.15 -3.95 1.41
N SER A 117 -20.50 -5.13 0.90
CA SER A 117 -19.66 -6.33 1.07
C SER A 117 -18.27 -6.14 0.44
N PRO A 118 -17.23 -6.82 0.98
CA PRO A 118 -15.89 -6.81 0.39
C PRO A 118 -15.88 -7.22 -1.09
N ASN A 119 -16.72 -8.18 -1.50
CA ASN A 119 -16.83 -8.59 -2.91
C ASN A 119 -17.32 -7.45 -3.81
N ARG A 120 -18.34 -6.69 -3.36
CA ARG A 120 -18.79 -5.50 -4.11
C ARG A 120 -17.69 -4.44 -4.15
N MET A 121 -16.95 -4.26 -3.06
CA MET A 121 -15.84 -3.33 -3.01
C MET A 121 -14.69 -3.69 -3.96
N THR A 122 -14.37 -4.98 -4.11
CA THR A 122 -13.43 -5.48 -5.12
C THR A 122 -13.85 -5.06 -6.52
N SER A 123 -15.12 -5.22 -6.86
CA SER A 123 -15.66 -4.85 -8.18
C SER A 123 -15.59 -3.33 -8.40
N ILE A 124 -15.94 -2.55 -7.39
CA ILE A 124 -15.82 -1.07 -7.41
C ILE A 124 -14.36 -0.64 -7.59
N ALA A 125 -13.42 -1.27 -6.87
CA ALA A 125 -12.01 -0.96 -6.97
C ALA A 125 -11.48 -1.21 -8.40
N ALA A 126 -11.85 -2.32 -9.03
CA ALA A 126 -11.49 -2.60 -10.42
C ALA A 126 -12.09 -1.59 -11.41
N ALA A 127 -13.36 -1.19 -11.21
CA ALA A 127 -13.99 -0.17 -12.03
C ALA A 127 -13.28 1.19 -11.89
N VAL A 128 -12.98 1.62 -10.65
CA VAL A 128 -12.27 2.89 -10.42
C VAL A 128 -10.86 2.85 -11.00
N LEU A 129 -10.14 1.73 -10.91
CA LEU A 129 -8.83 1.58 -11.57
C LEU A 129 -8.94 1.83 -13.08
N THR A 130 -9.97 1.28 -13.72
CA THR A 130 -10.21 1.46 -15.16
C THR A 130 -10.45 2.93 -15.50
N LEU A 131 -11.29 3.62 -14.70
CA LEU A 131 -11.58 5.04 -14.90
C LEU A 131 -10.38 5.95 -14.62
N GLU A 132 -9.54 5.64 -13.62
CA GLU A 132 -8.33 6.42 -13.34
C GLU A 132 -7.24 6.27 -14.42
N ARG A 133 -7.26 5.17 -15.19
CA ARG A 133 -6.35 4.97 -16.33
C ARG A 133 -6.80 5.69 -17.61
N GLN A 134 -8.06 6.12 -17.69
CA GLN A 134 -8.62 6.83 -18.85
C GLN A 134 -8.55 8.37 -18.70
N ARG A 135 -8.00 8.86 -17.58
CA ARG A 135 -7.85 10.29 -17.26
C ARG A 135 -6.45 10.77 -17.59
#